data_AF-A0A397Y775-F1
#
_entry.id   AF-A0A397Y775-F1
#
_cell.length_a   1.000
_cell.length_b   1.000
_cell.length_c   1.000
_cell.angle_alpha   90.00
_cell.angle_beta   90.00
_cell.angle_gamma   90.00
#
_symmetry.space_group_name_H-M   'P 1'
#
loop_
_entity.id
_entity.type
_entity.pdbx_description
1 polymer ?
#
loop_
_entity_poly.entity_id
_entity_poly.type
_entity_poly.pdbx_seq_one_letter_code
_entity_poly.pdbx_strand_id
1 'polypeptide(L)'
;MSFKKVPNVPGSPALSALLKVSVIGGLGVYAISNSLYNVEGGHRAVMFNRLTGIKEKVYPEGTHFMLPWFERPIIYDVRARPYLVESTTGSHDLQMVKIGLRVLTRPMGDRLPHIYRTLGENYSERVLPSIIHETLKAIVAQYNASQLITQREAVSREIRKILTERASNFDIALDDVSITTLTFGKEFTAAIEAKQVAAQEAERAKFIVEKAEQDKRSAVIRAQGEAKSAQLIGQAIANNQAFITLRKIEAAREIAQTIAQSANKVYLSSNDLLLNLQEMNLEPSPNK
;
A
#
# COMPACT_ATOMS: atom_id res chain seq x y z
N MET A 1 -47.39 -46.11 -59.54
CA MET A 1 -47.99 -44.87 -58.99
C MET A 1 -46.95 -43.76 -59.08
N SER A 2 -46.84 -43.16 -60.26
CA SER A 2 -47.27 -41.79 -60.59
C SER A 2 -46.36 -40.71 -60.02
N PHE A 3 -45.27 -40.44 -60.77
CA PHE A 3 -44.44 -39.25 -60.63
C PHE A 3 -45.30 -38.01 -60.84
N LYS A 4 -45.46 -37.22 -59.78
CA LYS A 4 -46.21 -35.96 -59.81
C LYS A 4 -45.40 -34.95 -60.63
N LYS A 5 -45.87 -34.71 -61.85
CA LYS A 5 -45.37 -33.73 -62.83
C LYS A 5 -45.13 -32.36 -62.17
N VAL A 6 -43.93 -31.86 -62.38
CA VAL A 6 -43.55 -30.46 -62.19
C VAL A 6 -44.42 -29.59 -63.12
N PRO A 7 -45.02 -28.47 -62.66
CA PRO A 7 -45.74 -27.58 -63.54
C PRO A 7 -44.75 -26.89 -64.47
N ASN A 8 -44.95 -27.09 -65.77
CA ASN A 8 -44.18 -26.44 -66.82
C ASN A 8 -44.66 -24.99 -66.92
N VAL A 9 -43.90 -24.05 -66.33
CA VAL A 9 -44.12 -22.61 -66.51
C VAL A 9 -43.71 -22.21 -67.93
N PRO A 10 -44.48 -21.36 -68.63
CA PRO A 10 -44.14 -20.91 -69.97
C PRO A 10 -42.95 -19.96 -69.87
N GLY A 11 -41.74 -20.50 -70.02
CA GLY A 11 -40.51 -19.74 -69.91
C GLY A 11 -40.21 -19.01 -71.22
N SER A 12 -40.44 -17.70 -71.26
CA SER A 12 -39.54 -16.85 -72.06
C SER A 12 -38.11 -17.19 -71.64
N PRO A 13 -37.19 -17.50 -72.56
CA PRO A 13 -35.80 -17.84 -72.22
C PRO A 13 -35.11 -16.74 -71.38
N ALA A 14 -35.61 -15.50 -71.47
CA ALA A 14 -35.20 -14.39 -70.63
C ALA A 14 -35.56 -14.55 -69.14
N LEU A 15 -36.72 -15.14 -68.81
CA LEU A 15 -37.23 -15.20 -67.43
C LEU A 15 -36.59 -16.33 -66.62
N SER A 16 -36.27 -17.46 -67.29
CA SER A 16 -35.47 -18.54 -66.69
C SER A 16 -33.99 -18.18 -66.58
N ALA A 17 -33.45 -17.39 -67.52
CA ALA A 17 -32.11 -16.82 -67.41
C ALA A 17 -32.01 -15.82 -66.25
N LEU A 18 -32.99 -14.92 -66.11
CA LEU A 18 -33.04 -13.96 -65.00
C LEU A 18 -33.14 -14.64 -63.62
N LEU A 19 -33.93 -15.71 -63.49
CA LEU A 19 -34.00 -16.49 -62.25
C LEU A 19 -32.68 -17.20 -61.91
N LYS A 20 -31.95 -17.71 -62.90
CA LYS A 20 -30.62 -18.31 -62.67
C LYS A 20 -29.60 -17.24 -62.26
N VAL A 21 -29.61 -16.09 -62.91
CA VAL A 21 -28.72 -14.97 -62.59
C VAL A 21 -29.03 -14.40 -61.20
N SER A 22 -30.30 -14.30 -60.81
CA SER A 22 -30.68 -13.81 -59.48
C SER A 22 -30.35 -14.81 -58.36
N VAL A 23 -30.49 -16.11 -58.60
CA VAL A 23 -30.08 -17.14 -57.63
C VAL A 23 -28.56 -17.20 -57.47
N ILE A 24 -27.81 -17.18 -58.57
CA ILE A 24 -26.33 -17.18 -58.53
C ILE A 24 -25.81 -15.86 -57.92
N GLY A 25 -26.39 -14.73 -58.31
CA GLY A 25 -26.06 -13.41 -57.76
C GLY A 25 -26.40 -13.32 -56.27
N GLY A 26 -27.58 -13.81 -55.85
CA GLY A 26 -28.00 -13.85 -54.45
C GLY A 26 -27.12 -14.75 -53.59
N LEU A 27 -26.77 -15.95 -54.09
CA LEU A 27 -25.81 -16.84 -53.42
C LEU A 27 -24.41 -16.23 -53.32
N GLY A 28 -23.96 -15.52 -54.37
CA GLY A 28 -22.68 -14.82 -54.36
C GLY A 28 -22.63 -13.70 -53.33
N VAL A 29 -23.65 -12.85 -53.28
CA VAL A 29 -23.75 -11.76 -52.28
C VAL A 29 -23.88 -12.32 -50.86
N TYR A 30 -24.68 -13.36 -50.66
CA TYR A 30 -24.79 -14.05 -49.38
C TYR A 30 -23.48 -14.67 -48.93
N ALA A 31 -22.76 -15.33 -49.86
CA ALA A 31 -21.44 -15.89 -49.58
C ALA A 31 -20.43 -14.81 -49.18
N ILE A 32 -20.36 -13.69 -49.91
CA ILE A 32 -19.44 -12.58 -49.58
C ILE A 32 -19.81 -11.96 -48.22
N SER A 33 -21.09 -11.70 -47.98
CA SER A 33 -21.56 -11.12 -46.72
C SER A 33 -21.26 -12.03 -45.53
N ASN A 34 -21.39 -13.35 -45.69
CA ASN A 34 -21.10 -14.32 -44.63
C ASN A 34 -19.61 -14.69 -44.54
N SER A 35 -18.79 -14.26 -45.50
CA SER A 35 -17.34 -14.49 -45.53
C SER A 35 -16.56 -13.34 -44.91
N LEU A 36 -17.19 -12.21 -44.62
CA LEU A 36 -16.54 -11.09 -43.94
C LEU A 36 -16.74 -11.25 -42.43
N TYR A 37 -15.66 -11.09 -41.67
CA TYR A 37 -15.72 -10.99 -40.22
C TYR A 37 -14.85 -9.82 -39.74
N ASN A 38 -15.26 -9.23 -38.62
CA ASN A 38 -14.59 -8.06 -38.05
C ASN A 38 -13.91 -8.46 -36.74
N VAL A 39 -12.65 -8.04 -36.59
CA VAL A 39 -11.92 -8.15 -35.32
C VAL A 39 -11.85 -6.76 -34.71
N GLU A 40 -12.43 -6.61 -33.53
CA GLU A 40 -12.43 -5.34 -32.79
C GLU A 40 -11.04 -4.99 -32.26
N GLY A 41 -10.82 -3.70 -32.00
CA GLY A 41 -9.56 -3.21 -31.44
C GLY A 41 -9.22 -3.88 -30.10
N GLY A 42 -7.97 -4.29 -29.93
CA GLY A 42 -7.52 -5.03 -28.75
C GLY A 42 -7.96 -6.49 -28.68
N HIS A 43 -8.53 -7.04 -29.75
CA HIS A 43 -8.70 -8.46 -29.95
C HIS A 43 -7.78 -8.96 -31.08
N ARG A 44 -7.52 -10.26 -31.10
CA ARG A 44 -6.84 -10.94 -32.21
C ARG A 44 -7.57 -12.22 -32.52
N ALA A 45 -7.64 -12.58 -33.80
CA ALA A 45 -8.32 -13.80 -34.23
C ALA A 45 -7.34 -14.88 -34.66
N VAL A 46 -7.64 -16.12 -34.24
CA VAL A 46 -7.00 -17.34 -34.74
C VAL A 46 -8.01 -18.07 -35.60
N MET A 47 -7.59 -18.56 -36.76
CA MET A 47 -8.51 -19.24 -37.68
C MET A 47 -8.47 -20.76 -37.49
N PHE A 48 -9.61 -21.37 -37.17
CA PHE A 48 -9.79 -22.80 -37.18
C PHE A 48 -10.31 -23.24 -38.54
N ASN A 49 -9.55 -24.09 -39.26
CA ASN A 49 -10.00 -24.72 -40.48
C ASN A 49 -10.43 -26.19 -40.21
N ARG A 50 -11.58 -26.61 -40.73
CA ARG A 50 -12.14 -27.95 -40.53
C ARG A 50 -11.26 -29.07 -41.12
N LEU A 51 -10.50 -28.79 -42.18
CA LEU A 51 -9.67 -29.78 -42.88
C LEU A 51 -8.24 -29.83 -42.33
N THR A 52 -7.62 -28.67 -42.10
CA THR A 52 -6.20 -28.55 -41.72
C THR A 52 -5.99 -28.22 -40.23
N GLY A 53 -7.06 -27.97 -39.48
CA GLY A 53 -6.98 -27.51 -38.10
C GLY A 53 -6.65 -26.02 -37.98
N ILE A 54 -6.00 -25.65 -36.87
CA ILE A 54 -5.71 -24.26 -36.52
C ILE A 54 -4.58 -23.71 -37.39
N LYS A 55 -4.78 -22.54 -37.99
CA LYS A 55 -3.75 -21.83 -38.76
C LYS A 55 -2.76 -21.11 -37.82
N GLU A 56 -1.48 -21.08 -38.20
CA GLU A 56 -0.43 -20.35 -37.47
C GLU A 56 -0.55 -18.83 -37.60
N LYS A 57 -1.24 -18.33 -38.64
CA LYS A 57 -1.36 -16.91 -38.87
C LYS A 57 -2.37 -16.31 -37.89
N VAL A 58 -1.91 -15.33 -37.12
CA VAL A 58 -2.77 -14.49 -36.28
C VAL A 58 -3.26 -13.30 -37.09
N TYR A 59 -4.56 -13.04 -37.00
CA TYR A 59 -5.20 -11.92 -37.67
C TYR A 59 -5.38 -10.76 -36.67
N PRO A 60 -4.81 -9.57 -36.94
CA PRO A 60 -4.94 -8.40 -36.09
C PRO A 60 -6.35 -7.79 -36.17
N GLU A 61 -6.55 -6.63 -35.56
CA GLU A 61 -7.78 -5.84 -35.69
C GLU A 61 -8.09 -5.47 -37.15
N GLY A 62 -9.37 -5.42 -37.50
CA GLY A 62 -9.85 -5.08 -38.85
C GLY A 62 -10.77 -6.14 -39.49
N THR A 63 -11.25 -5.82 -40.69
CA THR A 63 -12.12 -6.70 -41.47
C THR A 63 -11.29 -7.72 -42.24
N HIS A 64 -11.60 -8.99 -42.03
CA HIS A 64 -10.89 -10.11 -42.63
C HIS A 64 -11.87 -11.02 -43.36
N PHE A 65 -11.33 -11.80 -44.31
CA PHE A 65 -12.09 -12.75 -45.10
C PHE A 65 -11.91 -14.17 -44.55
N MET A 66 -13.01 -14.88 -44.34
CA MET A 66 -13.09 -16.28 -43.92
C MET A 66 -13.98 -17.06 -44.87
N LEU A 67 -13.72 -18.35 -45.04
CA LEU A 67 -14.63 -19.26 -45.75
C LEU A 67 -15.61 -19.91 -44.75
N PRO A 68 -16.88 -19.48 -44.63
CA PRO A 68 -17.76 -19.81 -43.49
C PRO A 68 -18.03 -21.31 -43.28
N TRP A 69 -17.85 -22.13 -44.32
CA TRP A 69 -18.04 -23.59 -44.22
C TRP A 69 -16.80 -24.34 -43.71
N PHE A 70 -15.61 -23.82 -44.01
CA PHE A 70 -14.34 -24.46 -43.68
C PHE A 70 -13.63 -23.77 -42.53
N GLU A 71 -13.88 -22.49 -42.32
CA GLU A 71 -13.11 -21.62 -41.45
C GLU A 71 -14.00 -20.98 -40.39
N ARG A 72 -13.52 -20.99 -39.16
CA ARG A 72 -14.16 -20.35 -38.01
C ARG A 72 -13.15 -19.50 -37.26
N PRO A 73 -13.39 -18.18 -37.13
CA PRO A 73 -12.51 -17.30 -36.37
C PRO A 73 -12.78 -17.50 -34.88
N ILE A 74 -11.72 -17.71 -34.11
CA ILE A 74 -11.73 -17.71 -32.66
C ILE A 74 -11.10 -16.40 -32.22
N ILE A 75 -11.90 -15.54 -31.59
CA ILE A 75 -11.49 -14.20 -31.20
C ILE A 75 -10.99 -14.24 -29.77
N TYR A 76 -9.74 -13.84 -29.57
CA TYR A 76 -9.10 -13.69 -28.28
C TYR A 76 -9.01 -12.23 -27.87
N ASP A 77 -9.30 -11.94 -26.60
CA ASP A 77 -8.94 -10.67 -25.99
C ASP A 77 -7.45 -10.69 -25.61
N VAL A 78 -6.69 -9.75 -26.17
CA VAL A 78 -5.25 -9.59 -25.90
C VAL A 78 -4.95 -8.50 -24.88
N ARG A 79 -5.98 -7.90 -24.27
CA ARG A 79 -5.84 -6.90 -23.23
C ARG A 79 -5.44 -7.52 -21.90
N ALA A 80 -4.78 -6.71 -21.07
CA ALA A 80 -4.43 -7.10 -19.72
C ALA A 80 -5.69 -7.27 -18.87
N ARG A 81 -5.85 -8.45 -18.25
CA ARG A 81 -6.94 -8.74 -17.31
C ARG A 81 -6.36 -9.07 -15.94
N PRO A 82 -6.97 -8.57 -14.86
CA PRO A 82 -6.58 -8.93 -13.51
C PRO A 82 -7.02 -10.35 -13.19
N TYR A 83 -6.11 -11.10 -12.58
CA TYR A 83 -6.36 -12.42 -12.02
C TYR A 83 -6.00 -12.38 -10.53
N LEU A 84 -6.98 -12.68 -9.67
CA LEU A 84 -6.80 -12.68 -8.22
C LEU A 84 -6.78 -14.12 -7.72
N VAL A 85 -5.75 -14.45 -6.95
CA VAL A 85 -5.58 -15.78 -6.34
C VAL A 85 -5.21 -15.62 -4.89
N GLU A 86 -5.82 -16.41 -4.02
CA GLU A 86 -5.43 -16.52 -2.62
C GLU A 86 -4.86 -17.90 -2.36
N SER A 87 -3.72 -17.95 -1.66
CA SER A 87 -3.09 -19.20 -1.25
C SER A 87 -2.68 -19.13 0.22
N THR A 88 -2.83 -20.25 0.91
CA THR A 88 -2.34 -20.39 2.29
C THR A 88 -1.09 -21.26 2.25
N THR A 89 0.03 -20.73 2.74
CA THR A 89 1.34 -21.39 2.69
C THR A 89 2.11 -21.16 3.99
N GLY A 90 3.03 -22.07 4.30
CA GLY A 90 3.95 -21.93 5.43
C GLY A 90 5.12 -21.01 5.08
N SER A 91 5.52 -20.15 6.01
CA SER A 91 6.76 -19.37 5.96
C SER A 91 7.97 -20.19 6.46
N HIS A 92 9.17 -19.61 6.37
CA HIS A 92 10.41 -20.24 6.85
C HIS A 92 10.37 -20.61 8.35
N ASP A 93 9.70 -19.79 9.16
CA ASP A 93 9.48 -19.97 10.60
C ASP A 93 8.23 -20.83 10.92
N LEU A 94 7.75 -21.61 9.95
CA LEU A 94 6.62 -22.53 10.06
C LEU A 94 5.30 -21.85 10.47
N GLN A 95 5.16 -20.55 10.19
CA GLN A 95 3.91 -19.83 10.40
C GLN A 95 3.01 -19.98 9.17
N MET A 96 1.72 -20.21 9.41
CA MET A 96 0.73 -20.25 8.35
C MET A 96 0.38 -18.82 7.93
N VAL A 97 0.61 -18.51 6.65
CA VAL A 97 0.36 -17.20 6.07
C VAL A 97 -0.64 -17.34 4.92
N LYS A 98 -1.71 -16.55 4.96
CA LYS A 98 -2.66 -16.38 3.87
C LYS A 98 -2.22 -15.19 3.01
N ILE A 99 -1.92 -15.45 1.75
CA ILE A 99 -1.41 -14.45 0.81
C ILE A 99 -2.36 -14.36 -0.38
N GLY A 100 -2.87 -13.17 -0.65
CA GLY A 100 -3.57 -12.84 -1.88
C GLY A 100 -2.63 -12.17 -2.86
N LEU A 101 -2.62 -12.66 -4.09
CA LEU A 101 -1.84 -12.12 -5.20
C LEU A 101 -2.78 -11.64 -6.31
N ARG A 102 -2.54 -10.43 -6.81
CA ARG A 102 -3.15 -9.92 -8.04
C ARG A 102 -2.11 -9.91 -9.14
N VAL A 103 -2.43 -10.55 -10.25
CA VAL A 103 -1.58 -10.68 -11.43
C VAL A 103 -2.31 -10.07 -12.62
N LEU A 104 -1.68 -9.11 -13.30
CA LEU A 104 -2.15 -8.63 -14.59
C LEU A 104 -1.57 -9.51 -15.68
N THR A 105 -2.43 -10.24 -16.37
CA THR A 105 -2.05 -11.22 -17.39
C THR A 105 -2.64 -10.85 -18.74
N ARG A 106 -1.89 -11.11 -19.80
CA ARG A 106 -2.36 -11.07 -21.19
C ARG A 106 -1.71 -12.19 -22.00
N PRO A 107 -2.39 -12.74 -23.01
CA PRO A 107 -1.78 -13.74 -23.87
C PRO A 107 -0.80 -13.07 -24.83
N MET A 108 0.29 -13.76 -25.19
CA MET A 108 1.19 -13.27 -26.22
C MET A 108 0.49 -13.34 -27.58
N GLY A 109 0.18 -12.16 -28.14
CA GLY A 109 -0.62 -12.06 -29.35
C GLY A 109 -0.05 -12.80 -30.56
N ASP A 110 1.27 -13.02 -30.64
CA ASP A 110 1.91 -13.68 -31.79
C ASP A 110 1.87 -15.21 -31.68
N ARG A 111 1.62 -15.75 -30.49
CA ARG A 111 1.60 -17.20 -30.19
C ARG A 111 0.22 -17.73 -29.82
N LEU A 112 -0.83 -16.98 -30.10
CA LEU A 112 -2.22 -17.40 -29.86
C LEU A 112 -2.58 -18.78 -30.45
N PRO A 113 -2.10 -19.20 -31.63
CA PRO A 113 -2.38 -20.53 -32.15
C PRO A 113 -1.80 -21.64 -31.26
N HIS A 114 -0.61 -21.43 -30.71
CA HIS A 114 0.01 -22.37 -29.78
C HIS A 114 -0.73 -22.42 -28.44
N ILE A 115 -1.13 -21.27 -27.90
CA ILE A 115 -1.93 -21.16 -26.67
C ILE A 115 -3.27 -21.89 -26.85
N TYR A 116 -3.97 -21.70 -27.97
CA TYR A 116 -5.25 -22.37 -28.21
C TYR A 116 -5.08 -23.90 -28.28
N ARG A 117 -4.02 -24.39 -28.94
CA ARG A 117 -3.76 -25.85 -29.05
C ARG A 117 -3.42 -26.51 -27.72
N THR A 118 -2.62 -25.83 -26.89
CA THR A 118 -2.10 -26.40 -25.65
C THR A 118 -3.03 -26.16 -24.46
N LEU A 119 -3.55 -24.94 -24.34
CA LEU A 119 -4.31 -24.45 -23.18
C LEU A 119 -5.77 -24.15 -23.48
N GLY A 120 -6.16 -23.98 -24.75
CA GLY A 120 -7.52 -23.63 -25.16
C GLY A 120 -7.89 -22.17 -24.88
N GLU A 121 -9.19 -21.88 -24.87
CA GLU A 121 -9.72 -20.52 -24.63
C GLU A 121 -9.51 -20.08 -23.17
N ASN A 122 -9.65 -21.01 -22.21
CA ASN A 122 -9.49 -20.76 -20.77
C ASN A 122 -8.04 -20.91 -20.30
N TYR A 123 -7.08 -20.30 -21.01
CA TYR A 123 -5.66 -20.45 -20.73
C TYR A 123 -5.27 -19.93 -19.34
N SER A 124 -5.89 -18.84 -18.88
CA SER A 124 -5.62 -18.20 -17.59
C SER A 124 -6.00 -19.10 -16.42
N GLU A 125 -7.23 -19.60 -16.39
CA GLU A 125 -7.76 -20.43 -15.30
C GLU A 125 -7.10 -21.80 -15.21
N ARG A 126 -6.67 -22.34 -16.36
CA ARG A 126 -6.08 -23.70 -16.43
C ARG A 126 -4.68 -23.77 -15.85
N VAL A 127 -3.86 -22.74 -16.04
CA VAL A 127 -2.42 -22.78 -15.74
C VAL A 127 -2.01 -21.83 -14.62
N LEU A 128 -2.58 -20.61 -14.57
CA LEU A 128 -2.12 -19.59 -13.62
C LEU A 128 -2.25 -20.03 -12.16
N PRO A 129 -3.34 -20.66 -11.69
CA PRO A 129 -3.44 -21.11 -10.29
C PRO A 129 -2.30 -22.04 -9.88
N SER A 130 -1.95 -22.99 -10.75
CA SER A 130 -0.90 -23.97 -10.48
C SER A 130 0.46 -23.32 -10.34
N ILE A 131 0.85 -22.48 -11.31
CA ILE A 131 2.15 -21.79 -11.28
C ILE A 131 2.21 -20.80 -10.12
N ILE A 132 1.14 -20.05 -9.87
CA ILE A 132 1.08 -19.08 -8.77
C ILE A 132 1.21 -19.79 -7.43
N HIS A 133 0.43 -20.85 -7.18
CA HIS A 133 0.51 -21.60 -5.92
C HIS A 133 1.89 -22.22 -5.69
N GLU A 134 2.51 -22.79 -6.72
CA GLU A 134 3.84 -23.37 -6.60
C GLU A 134 4.90 -22.29 -6.32
N THR A 135 4.86 -21.18 -7.06
CA THR A 135 5.80 -20.07 -6.90
C THR A 135 5.66 -19.41 -5.53
N LEU A 136 4.42 -19.19 -5.06
CA LEU A 136 4.16 -18.67 -3.73
C LEU A 136 4.69 -19.60 -2.65
N LYS A 137 4.45 -20.92 -2.76
CA LYS A 137 4.99 -21.90 -1.80
C LYS A 137 6.52 -21.87 -1.76
N ALA A 138 7.16 -21.85 -2.92
CA ALA A 138 8.63 -21.87 -3.03
C ALA A 138 9.28 -20.61 -2.45
N ILE A 139 8.72 -19.42 -2.72
CA ILE A 139 9.30 -18.15 -2.26
C ILE A 139 8.99 -17.92 -0.78
N VAL A 140 7.74 -18.13 -0.36
CA VAL A 140 7.33 -17.81 1.02
C VAL A 140 8.04 -18.70 2.03
N ALA A 141 8.36 -19.95 1.67
CA ALA A 141 9.16 -20.84 2.51
C ALA A 141 10.61 -20.35 2.75
N GLN A 142 11.11 -19.40 1.95
CA GLN A 142 12.46 -18.83 2.10
C GLN A 142 12.48 -17.59 3.01
N TYR A 143 11.33 -16.99 3.30
CA TYR A 143 11.22 -15.77 4.10
C TYR A 143 10.52 -16.05 5.43
N ASN A 144 10.96 -15.36 6.49
CA ASN A 144 10.25 -15.36 7.76
C ASN A 144 8.97 -14.52 7.68
N ALA A 145 7.98 -14.84 8.51
CA ALA A 145 6.72 -14.09 8.56
C ALA A 145 6.91 -12.57 8.75
N SER A 146 7.88 -12.16 9.58
CA SER A 146 8.22 -10.75 9.81
C SER A 146 8.85 -10.06 8.59
N GLN A 147 9.59 -10.80 7.76
CA GLN A 147 10.20 -10.29 6.53
C GLN A 147 9.17 -10.09 5.43
N LEU A 148 8.12 -10.90 5.39
CA LEU A 148 7.02 -10.71 4.43
C LEU A 148 6.28 -9.38 4.64
N ILE A 149 6.26 -8.87 5.87
CA ILE A 149 5.70 -7.55 6.20
C ILE A 149 6.70 -6.44 5.87
N THR A 150 7.93 -6.55 6.40
CA THR A 150 8.93 -5.48 6.33
C THR A 150 9.57 -5.33 4.95
N GLN A 151 9.75 -6.42 4.22
CA GLN A 151 10.42 -6.47 2.91
C GLN A 151 9.47 -6.87 1.77
N ARG A 152 8.18 -6.53 1.90
CA ARG A 152 7.13 -6.91 0.95
C ARG A 152 7.47 -6.59 -0.51
N GLU A 153 8.10 -5.44 -0.77
CA GLU A 153 8.49 -5.04 -2.14
C GLU A 153 9.59 -5.92 -2.74
N ALA A 154 10.55 -6.35 -1.92
CA ALA A 154 11.60 -7.27 -2.36
C ALA A 154 11.01 -8.64 -2.71
N VAL A 155 10.13 -9.16 -1.83
CA VAL A 155 9.42 -10.42 -2.05
C VAL A 155 8.52 -10.33 -3.30
N SER A 156 7.79 -9.24 -3.49
CA SER A 156 6.93 -9.04 -4.67
C SER A 156 7.74 -9.01 -5.97
N ARG A 157 8.95 -8.42 -5.97
CA ARG A 157 9.86 -8.43 -7.13
C ARG A 157 10.36 -9.82 -7.45
N GLU A 158 10.72 -10.61 -6.44
CA GLU A 158 11.18 -11.99 -6.65
C GLU A 158 10.04 -12.89 -7.17
N ILE A 159 8.83 -12.75 -6.61
CA ILE A 159 7.63 -13.43 -7.12
C ILE A 159 7.40 -13.06 -8.58
N ARG A 160 7.46 -11.77 -8.92
CA ARG A 160 7.27 -11.31 -10.30
C ARG A 160 8.29 -11.96 -11.24
N LYS A 161 9.58 -11.97 -10.88
CA LYS A 161 10.65 -12.54 -11.71
C LYS A 161 10.39 -14.02 -12.03
N ILE A 162 10.19 -14.84 -10.99
CA ILE A 162 9.99 -16.29 -11.16
C ILE A 162 8.67 -16.58 -11.88
N LEU A 163 7.61 -15.84 -11.57
CA LEU A 163 6.31 -16.04 -12.19
C LEU A 163 6.32 -15.63 -13.67
N THR A 164 7.00 -14.55 -14.03
CA THR A 164 7.18 -14.12 -15.43
C THR A 164 7.96 -15.16 -16.23
N GLU A 165 9.04 -15.70 -15.69
CA GLU A 165 9.82 -16.75 -16.35
C GLU A 165 8.96 -18.02 -16.60
N ARG A 166 8.25 -18.48 -15.57
CA ARG A 166 7.39 -19.65 -15.68
C ARG A 166 6.19 -19.43 -16.61
N ALA A 167 5.55 -18.25 -16.57
CA ALA A 167 4.44 -17.91 -17.44
C ALA A 167 4.86 -17.78 -18.91
N SER A 168 6.09 -17.32 -19.17
CA SER A 168 6.65 -17.23 -20.52
C SER A 168 6.77 -18.59 -21.21
N ASN A 169 6.95 -19.68 -20.46
CA ASN A 169 6.97 -21.04 -21.03
C ASN A 169 5.61 -21.47 -21.58
N PHE A 170 4.53 -20.80 -21.17
CA PHE A 170 3.16 -21.03 -21.62
C PHE A 170 2.66 -19.92 -22.56
N ASP A 171 3.55 -19.06 -23.05
CA ASP A 171 3.25 -17.91 -23.91
C ASP A 171 2.26 -16.90 -23.29
N ILE A 172 2.28 -16.80 -21.97
CA ILE A 172 1.48 -15.83 -21.20
C ILE A 172 2.40 -14.71 -20.72
N ALA A 173 2.06 -13.47 -21.03
CA ALA A 173 2.78 -12.29 -20.58
C ALA A 173 2.14 -11.75 -19.28
N LEU A 174 2.99 -11.43 -18.31
CA LEU A 174 2.59 -10.80 -17.05
C LEU A 174 3.05 -9.35 -17.03
N ASP A 175 2.11 -8.41 -17.02
CA ASP A 175 2.42 -6.99 -17.03
C ASP A 175 2.77 -6.50 -15.61
N ASP A 176 2.05 -6.99 -14.60
CA ASP A 176 2.25 -6.64 -13.19
C ASP A 176 1.88 -7.79 -12.24
N VAL A 177 2.58 -7.87 -11.11
CA VAL A 177 2.35 -8.85 -10.06
C VAL A 177 2.49 -8.15 -8.72
N SER A 178 1.39 -8.10 -7.97
CA SER A 178 1.33 -7.41 -6.68
C SER A 178 0.67 -8.29 -5.63
N ILE A 179 1.28 -8.38 -4.45
CA ILE A 179 0.61 -8.92 -3.27
C ILE A 179 -0.52 -7.96 -2.90
N THR A 180 -1.74 -8.44 -2.72
CA THR A 180 -2.91 -7.64 -2.32
C THR A 180 -3.14 -7.76 -0.82
N THR A 181 -3.34 -8.99 -0.33
CA THR A 181 -3.64 -9.30 1.07
C THR A 181 -2.53 -10.16 1.67
N LEU A 182 -2.19 -9.88 2.92
CA LEU A 182 -1.24 -10.67 3.71
C LEU A 182 -1.83 -10.80 5.11
N THR A 183 -2.15 -12.01 5.51
CA THR A 183 -2.78 -12.28 6.81
C THR A 183 -2.07 -13.44 7.48
N PHE A 184 -1.77 -13.26 8.77
CA PHE A 184 -1.13 -14.27 9.60
C PHE A 184 -2.16 -14.94 10.52
N GLY A 185 -1.77 -16.04 11.17
CA GLY A 185 -2.56 -16.61 12.27
C GLY A 185 -2.88 -15.56 13.34
N LYS A 186 -4.01 -15.72 14.04
CA LYS A 186 -4.45 -14.77 15.07
C LYS A 186 -3.45 -14.71 16.23
N GLU A 187 -2.88 -15.86 16.58
CA GLU A 187 -1.91 -16.06 17.64
C GLU A 187 -0.61 -15.31 17.34
N PHE A 188 -0.12 -15.39 16.11
CA PHE A 188 1.08 -14.67 15.68
C PHE A 188 0.85 -13.16 15.68
N THR A 189 -0.29 -12.71 15.16
CA THR A 189 -0.65 -11.28 15.16
C THR A 189 -0.71 -10.72 16.58
N ALA A 190 -1.39 -11.43 17.49
CA ALA A 190 -1.46 -11.05 18.89
C ALA A 190 -0.08 -11.03 19.58
N ALA A 191 0.80 -11.99 19.27
CA ALA A 191 2.16 -12.01 19.80
C ALA A 191 3.02 -10.84 19.31
N ILE A 192 2.88 -10.44 18.04
CA ILE A 192 3.57 -9.27 17.48
C ILE A 192 3.06 -7.98 18.11
N GLU A 193 1.74 -7.82 18.23
CA GLU A 193 1.13 -6.67 18.92
C GLU A 193 1.60 -6.57 20.37
N ALA A 194 1.58 -7.68 21.12
CA ALA A 194 2.09 -7.72 22.49
C ALA A 194 3.57 -7.34 22.58
N LYS A 195 4.40 -7.81 21.64
CA LYS A 195 5.81 -7.45 21.57
C LYS A 195 6.02 -5.96 21.25
N GLN A 196 5.19 -5.39 20.38
CA GLN A 196 5.24 -3.95 20.08
C GLN A 196 4.86 -3.11 21.29
N VAL A 197 3.80 -3.50 22.02
CA VAL A 197 3.40 -2.84 23.27
C VAL A 197 4.52 -2.92 24.30
N ALA A 198 5.09 -4.10 24.53
CA ALA A 198 6.20 -4.27 25.48
C ALA A 198 7.44 -3.46 25.07
N ALA A 199 7.76 -3.37 23.78
CA ALA A 199 8.87 -2.55 23.29
C ALA A 199 8.63 -1.05 23.52
N GLN A 200 7.41 -0.58 23.27
CA GLN A 200 6.99 0.80 23.51
C GLN A 200 6.99 1.14 25.00
N GLU A 201 6.54 0.22 25.86
CA GLU A 201 6.59 0.37 27.32
C GLU A 201 8.03 0.45 27.83
N ALA A 202 8.93 -0.38 27.30
CA ALA A 202 10.34 -0.34 27.64
C ALA A 202 11.02 0.98 27.22
N GLU A 203 10.69 1.49 26.03
CA GLU A 203 11.17 2.80 25.57
C GLU A 203 10.64 3.95 26.43
N ARG A 204 9.35 3.90 26.78
CA ARG A 204 8.75 4.86 27.71
C ARG A 204 9.38 4.82 29.09
N ALA A 205 9.67 3.62 29.62
CA ALA A 205 10.34 3.47 30.90
C ALA A 205 11.76 4.08 30.88
N LYS A 206 12.52 3.88 29.79
CA LYS A 206 13.82 4.53 29.60
C LYS A 206 13.70 6.06 29.62
N PHE A 207 12.71 6.60 28.91
CA PHE A 207 12.47 8.05 28.89
C PHE A 207 12.10 8.61 30.27
N ILE A 208 11.32 7.87 31.07
CA ILE A 208 10.98 8.27 32.45
C ILE A 208 12.23 8.28 33.33
N VAL A 209 13.10 7.27 33.21
CA VAL A 209 14.36 7.22 33.96
C VAL A 209 15.28 8.36 33.55
N GLU A 210 15.42 8.61 32.25
CA GLU A 210 16.24 9.72 31.73
C GLU A 210 15.71 11.07 32.20
N LYS A 211 14.39 11.27 32.15
CA LYS A 211 13.75 12.47 32.70
C LYS A 211 14.04 12.64 34.19
N ALA A 212 13.91 11.57 34.99
CA ALA A 212 14.20 11.61 36.41
C ALA A 212 15.68 11.92 36.70
N GLU A 213 16.61 11.43 35.87
CA GLU A 213 18.02 11.80 35.97
C GLU A 213 18.27 13.28 35.65
N GLN A 214 17.64 13.80 34.59
CA GLN A 214 17.75 15.21 34.21
C GLN A 214 17.15 16.11 35.31
N ASP A 215 15.99 15.75 35.85
CA ASP A 215 15.34 16.47 36.95
C ASP A 215 16.23 16.47 38.21
N LYS A 216 16.86 15.34 38.53
CA LYS A 216 17.84 15.24 39.63
C LYS A 216 19.05 16.14 39.39
N ARG A 217 19.64 16.11 38.19
CA ARG A 217 20.79 16.97 37.85
C ARG A 217 20.42 18.44 37.94
N SER A 218 19.25 18.81 37.43
CA SER A 218 18.69 20.16 37.52
C SER A 218 18.52 20.60 38.99
N ALA A 219 17.97 19.74 39.85
CA ALA A 219 17.80 20.02 41.27
C ALA A 219 19.14 20.21 42.00
N VAL A 220 20.16 19.39 41.71
CA VAL A 220 21.51 19.54 42.31
C VAL A 220 22.16 20.84 41.84
N ILE A 221 22.11 21.15 40.54
CA ILE A 221 22.65 22.40 39.98
C ILE A 221 21.93 23.60 40.60
N ARG A 222 20.61 23.55 40.75
CA ARG A 222 19.82 24.60 41.38
C ARG A 222 20.21 24.78 42.85
N ALA A 223 20.32 23.70 43.62
CA ALA A 223 20.74 23.77 45.02
C ALA A 223 22.17 24.30 45.17
N GLN A 224 23.10 23.90 44.30
CA GLN A 224 24.47 24.44 44.27
C GLN A 224 24.47 25.94 43.91
N GLY A 225 23.64 26.34 42.94
CA GLY A 225 23.47 27.74 42.55
C GLY A 225 22.89 28.58 43.69
N GLU A 226 21.87 28.08 44.39
CA GLU A 226 21.26 28.71 45.57
C GLU A 226 22.27 28.81 46.73
N ALA A 227 23.00 27.72 47.04
CA ALA A 227 24.03 27.72 48.08
C ALA A 227 25.16 28.70 47.76
N LYS A 228 25.64 28.73 46.51
CA LYS A 228 26.68 29.66 46.09
C LYS A 228 26.19 31.10 46.11
N SER A 229 24.95 31.33 45.67
CA SER A 229 24.29 32.64 45.75
C SER A 229 24.17 33.11 47.20
N ALA A 230 23.68 32.26 48.11
CA ALA A 230 23.57 32.56 49.52
C ALA A 230 24.94 32.86 50.17
N GLN A 231 26.00 32.13 49.81
CA GLN A 231 27.36 32.42 50.26
C GLN A 231 27.85 33.80 49.78
N LEU A 232 27.64 34.13 48.50
CA LEU A 232 28.05 35.42 47.94
C LEU A 232 27.25 36.58 48.55
N ILE A 233 25.94 36.41 48.72
CA ILE A 233 25.07 37.38 49.40
C ILE A 233 25.51 37.54 50.86
N GLY A 234 25.78 36.44 51.57
CA GLY A 234 26.27 36.46 52.95
C GLY A 234 27.61 37.19 53.09
N GLN A 235 28.54 36.98 52.15
CA GLN A 235 29.80 37.74 52.10
C GLN A 235 29.57 39.22 51.80
N ALA A 236 28.69 39.55 50.86
CA ALA A 236 28.34 40.94 50.55
C ALA A 236 27.69 41.66 51.75
N ILE A 237 26.83 40.97 52.49
CA ILE A 237 26.22 41.42 53.76
C ILE A 237 27.30 41.67 54.83
N ALA A 238 28.20 40.70 55.05
CA ALA A 238 29.23 40.80 56.08
C ALA A 238 30.20 41.97 55.82
N ASN A 239 30.45 42.29 54.54
CA ASN A 239 31.35 43.36 54.15
C ASN A 239 30.68 44.75 54.14
N ASN A 240 29.35 44.85 54.07
CA ASN A 240 28.65 46.13 53.94
C ASN A 240 27.34 46.19 54.76
N GLN A 241 27.42 46.79 55.94
CA GLN A 241 26.27 46.99 56.84
C GLN A 241 25.12 47.80 56.20
N ALA A 242 25.43 48.71 55.26
CA ALA A 242 24.42 49.49 54.54
C ALA A 242 23.58 48.63 53.57
N PHE A 243 24.07 47.45 53.17
CA PHE A 243 23.30 46.53 52.34
C PHE A 243 22.16 45.85 53.11
N ILE A 244 22.38 45.53 54.40
CA ILE A 244 21.34 44.96 55.27
C ILE A 244 20.21 45.98 55.51
N THR A 245 20.56 47.24 55.74
CA THR A 245 19.54 48.28 55.95
C THR A 245 18.74 48.54 54.67
N LEU A 246 19.40 48.58 53.50
CA LEU A 246 18.70 48.67 52.22
C LEU A 246 17.73 47.49 52.01
N ARG A 247 18.16 46.25 52.30
CA ARG A 247 17.30 45.07 52.19
C ARG A 247 16.12 45.08 53.16
N LYS A 248 16.30 45.57 54.38
CA LYS A 248 15.20 45.78 55.35
C LYS A 248 14.17 46.77 54.82
N ILE A 249 14.62 47.88 54.23
CA ILE A 249 13.74 48.89 53.62
C ILE A 249 12.99 48.31 52.42
N GLU A 250 13.66 47.55 51.55
CA GLU A 250 13.01 46.88 50.41
C GLU A 250 11.95 45.88 50.86
N ALA A 251 12.26 45.01 51.85
CA ALA A 251 11.31 44.05 52.40
C ALA A 251 10.11 44.75 53.07
N ALA A 252 10.35 45.81 53.84
CA ALA A 252 9.29 46.60 54.45
C ALA A 252 8.38 47.25 53.38
N ARG A 253 8.97 47.77 52.29
CA ARG A 253 8.22 48.32 51.15
C ARG A 253 7.37 47.25 50.45
N GLU A 254 7.92 46.06 50.22
CA GLU A 254 7.20 44.95 49.57
C GLU A 254 6.03 44.47 50.45
N ILE A 255 6.26 44.25 51.75
CA ILE A 255 5.22 43.88 52.71
C ILE A 255 4.12 44.95 52.75
N ALA A 256 4.49 46.24 52.82
CA ALA A 256 3.52 47.33 52.79
C ALA A 256 2.69 47.33 51.49
N GLN A 257 3.31 47.03 50.35
CA GLN A 257 2.63 46.94 49.05
C GLN A 257 1.68 45.73 48.98
N THR A 258 2.09 44.56 49.47
CA THR A 258 1.23 43.36 49.56
C THR A 258 0.04 43.59 50.49
N ILE A 259 0.24 44.25 51.64
CA ILE A 259 -0.85 44.58 52.58
C ILE A 259 -1.82 45.58 51.95
N ALA A 260 -1.32 46.62 51.29
CA ALA A 260 -2.15 47.62 50.61
C ALA A 260 -3.03 47.00 49.51
N GLN A 261 -2.58 45.92 48.86
CA GLN A 261 -3.32 45.18 47.84
C GLN A 261 -4.23 44.08 48.39
N SER A 262 -4.03 43.65 49.64
CA SER A 262 -4.83 42.59 50.25
C SER A 262 -6.23 43.10 50.68
N ALA A 263 -7.27 42.29 50.46
CA ALA A 263 -8.66 42.68 50.76
C ALA A 263 -9.00 42.63 52.27
N ASN A 264 -8.19 41.94 53.08
CA ASN A 264 -8.38 41.84 54.53
C ASN A 264 -7.59 42.96 55.24
N LYS A 265 -8.30 43.83 55.97
CA LYS A 265 -7.67 44.86 56.81
C LYS A 265 -7.10 44.23 58.07
N VAL A 266 -5.84 43.80 58.02
CA VAL A 266 -5.09 43.31 59.19
C VAL A 266 -4.36 44.49 59.82
N TYR A 267 -4.73 44.87 61.05
CA TYR A 267 -3.99 45.86 61.84
C TYR A 267 -2.80 45.14 62.50
N LEU A 268 -1.60 45.38 61.98
CA LEU A 268 -0.36 44.89 62.57
C LEU A 268 0.40 46.07 63.18
N SER A 269 1.07 45.83 64.31
CA SER A 269 1.87 46.88 64.95
C SER A 269 3.08 47.21 64.08
N SER A 270 3.47 48.49 64.02
CA SER A 270 4.62 48.95 63.23
C SER A 270 5.95 48.31 63.66
N ASN A 271 6.02 47.83 64.91
CA ASN A 271 7.18 47.09 65.43
C ASN A 271 7.27 45.68 64.85
N ASP A 272 6.14 44.98 64.67
CA ASP A 272 6.12 43.62 64.10
C ASP A 272 6.47 43.61 62.61
N LEU A 273 6.22 44.72 61.91
CA LEU A 273 6.49 44.89 60.48
C LEU A 273 7.90 45.39 60.16
N LEU A 274 8.79 45.53 61.16
CA LEU A 274 10.12 46.11 61.00
C LEU A 274 10.11 47.51 60.33
N LEU A 275 8.99 48.24 60.44
CA LEU A 275 8.77 49.55 59.81
C LEU A 275 9.35 50.70 60.63
N ASN A 276 9.88 50.44 61.83
CA ASN A 276 10.47 51.47 62.68
C ASN A 276 11.88 51.84 62.18
N LEU A 277 11.93 52.74 61.20
CA LEU A 277 13.17 53.24 60.61
C LEU A 277 13.99 54.13 61.58
N GLN A 278 13.39 54.59 62.68
CA GLN A 278 14.02 55.50 63.65
C GLN A 278 15.11 54.84 64.52
N GLU A 279 15.09 53.52 64.72
CA GLU A 279 16.09 52.81 65.57
C GLU A 279 17.35 52.36 64.81
N MET A 280 17.42 52.60 63.49
CA MET A 280 18.58 52.23 62.68
C MET A 280 19.68 53.29 62.77
N ASN A 281 20.45 53.29 63.87
CA ASN A 281 21.71 54.03 63.95
C ASN A 281 22.73 53.40 62.98
N LEU A 282 23.00 54.12 61.88
CA LEU A 282 24.09 53.82 60.94
C LEU A 282 25.38 54.40 61.51
N GLU A 283 26.09 53.65 62.36
CA GLU A 283 27.48 53.99 62.62
C GLU A 283 28.32 53.65 61.36
N PRO A 284 29.12 54.60 60.85
CA PRO A 284 30.01 54.32 59.74
C PRO A 284 31.10 53.35 60.22
N SER A 285 31.26 52.23 59.53
CA SER A 285 32.36 51.29 59.79
C SER A 285 33.70 52.05 59.75
N PRO A 286 34.56 51.97 60.78
CA PRO A 286 35.85 52.64 60.75
C PRO A 286 36.72 51.95 59.69
N ASN A 287 37.19 52.76 58.74
CA ASN A 287 38.09 52.37 57.66
C ASN A 287 39.16 51.35 58.09
N LYS A 288 39.23 50.24 57.36
CA LYS A 288 40.46 49.50 57.07
C LYS A 288 40.49 49.13 55.60
#